data_AF-A0A0D6ZZM9-F1
#
_entry.id   AF-A0A0D6ZZM9-F1
#
_cell.length_a   1.000
_cell.length_b   1.000
_cell.length_c   1.000
_cell.angle_alpha   90.00
_cell.angle_beta   90.00
_cell.angle_gamma   90.00
#
_symmetry.space_group_name_H-M   'P 1'
#
loop_
_entity.id
_entity.type
_entity.pdbx_description
1 polymer ?
#
loop_
_entity_poly.entity_id
_entity_poly.type
_entity_poly.pdbx_seq_one_letter_code
_entity_poly.pdbx_strand_id
1 'polypeptide(L)'
;GYEPKVSFDTFENPAATMFSFTLSVKSEGYKRTANTRVYLVASSPDESGQEALHWSLEVLAQDGDEVIVCRGADEESFEKDHDHTREQARELMVEMQMKSAEYDPDRKLSLILEYVPTKNIGATLDRLIALYRPDSVVVGTRGK
;
A
#
# COMPACT_ATOMS: atom_id res chain seq x y z
N GLY A 1 5.28 6.81 17.38
CA GLY A 1 4.80 5.52 16.85
C GLY A 1 3.98 5.71 15.58
N TYR A 2 3.23 4.70 15.13
CA TYR A 2 2.22 4.85 14.07
C TYR A 2 0.81 4.77 14.66
N GLU A 3 -0.10 5.62 14.20
CA GLU A 3 -1.51 5.62 14.60
C GLU A 3 -2.37 5.07 13.45
N PRO A 4 -3.15 4.00 13.69
CA PRO A 4 -4.17 3.56 12.74
C PRO A 4 -5.20 4.66 12.55
N LYS A 5 -5.43 5.09 11.30
CA LYS A 5 -6.36 6.19 11.02
C LYS A 5 -7.70 5.69 10.50
N VAL A 6 -7.67 4.85 9.46
CA VAL A 6 -8.87 4.32 8.80
C VAL A 6 -8.54 2.94 8.23
N SER A 7 -9.45 2.00 8.45
CA SER A 7 -9.59 0.81 7.61
C SER A 7 -10.88 0.96 6.80
N PHE A 8 -10.78 0.92 5.47
CA PHE A 8 -11.95 0.94 4.60
C PHE A 8 -12.09 -0.42 3.95
N ASP A 9 -13.18 -1.11 4.30
CA ASP A 9 -13.52 -2.41 3.79
C ASP A 9 -14.75 -2.25 2.90
N THR A 10 -14.58 -2.48 1.60
CA THR A 10 -15.68 -2.42 0.62
C THR A 10 -16.27 -3.79 0.29
N PHE A 11 -15.80 -4.87 0.93
CA PHE A 11 -16.20 -6.24 0.61
C PHE A 11 -17.71 -6.47 0.78
N GLU A 12 -18.35 -5.78 1.73
CA GLU A 12 -19.77 -5.94 2.02
C GLU A 12 -20.67 -4.97 1.22
N ASN A 13 -20.09 -4.13 0.35
CA ASN A 13 -20.85 -3.16 -0.42
C ASN A 13 -20.99 -3.59 -1.90
N PRO A 14 -22.10 -4.22 -2.31
CA PRO A 14 -22.33 -4.63 -3.68
C PRO A 14 -22.46 -3.45 -4.68
N ALA A 15 -22.57 -2.21 -4.19
CA ALA A 15 -22.55 -1.00 -5.02
C ALA A 15 -21.15 -0.38 -5.14
N ALA A 16 -20.14 -0.91 -4.45
CA ALA A 16 -18.78 -0.44 -4.56
C ALA A 16 -18.23 -0.76 -5.96
N THR A 17 -17.74 0.27 -6.64
CA THR A 17 -17.14 0.11 -7.97
C THR A 17 -15.75 -0.52 -7.91
N MET A 18 -15.19 -0.73 -6.72
CA MET A 18 -13.91 -1.39 -6.45
C MET A 18 -14.07 -2.23 -5.20
N PHE A 19 -13.76 -3.52 -5.29
CA PHE A 19 -13.52 -4.35 -4.12
C PHE A 19 -12.08 -4.11 -3.71
N SER A 20 -11.85 -3.50 -2.55
CA SER A 20 -10.53 -3.33 -1.96
C SER A 20 -10.62 -3.31 -0.43
N PHE A 21 -9.54 -3.75 0.19
CA PHE A 21 -9.29 -3.57 1.61
C PHE A 21 -8.16 -2.56 1.78
N THR A 22 -8.54 -1.37 2.22
CA THR A 22 -7.61 -0.28 2.44
C THR A 22 -7.25 -0.21 3.92
N LEU A 23 -5.96 -0.27 4.24
CA LEU A 23 -5.42 0.06 5.56
C LEU A 23 -4.63 1.36 5.47
N SER A 24 -4.83 2.26 6.43
CA SER A 24 -4.03 3.50 6.52
C SER A 24 -3.53 3.73 7.94
N VAL A 25 -2.22 3.95 8.04
CA VAL A 25 -1.52 4.35 9.26
C VAL A 25 -0.70 5.59 8.99
N LYS A 26 -0.50 6.42 10.02
CA LYS A 26 0.36 7.60 9.91
C LYS A 26 1.33 7.63 11.07
N SER A 27 2.57 8.04 10.81
CA SER A 27 3.51 8.30 11.90
C SER A 27 2.95 9.42 12.78
N GLU A 28 3.20 9.30 14.07
CA GLU A 28 2.88 10.32 15.05
C GLU A 28 3.52 11.66 14.65
N GLY A 29 2.71 12.71 14.59
CA GLY A 29 3.14 14.04 14.16
C GLY A 29 3.18 14.26 12.64
N TYR A 30 2.91 13.25 11.81
CA TYR A 30 2.77 13.42 10.36
C TYR A 30 1.66 14.43 10.05
N LYS A 31 1.97 15.40 9.18
CA LYS A 31 1.01 16.37 8.66
C LYS A 31 1.18 16.48 7.16
N ARG A 32 0.10 16.21 6.42
CA ARG A 32 0.09 16.42 4.97
C ARG A 32 0.21 17.92 4.68
N THR A 33 1.12 18.28 3.80
CA THR A 33 1.34 19.66 3.35
C THR A 33 1.23 19.74 1.84
N ALA A 34 1.36 20.95 1.28
CA ALA A 34 1.46 21.13 -0.17
C ALA A 34 2.74 20.50 -0.77
N ASN A 35 3.74 20.19 0.08
CA ASN A 35 5.01 19.61 -0.34
C ASN A 35 5.06 18.08 -0.14
N THR A 36 4.01 17.48 0.41
CA THR A 36 3.93 16.02 0.57
C THR A 36 3.94 15.37 -0.80
N ARG A 37 4.98 14.58 -1.08
CA ARG A 37 5.03 13.75 -2.29
C ARG A 37 4.29 12.45 -2.03
N VAL A 38 3.67 11.94 -3.08
CA VAL A 38 2.85 10.73 -3.05
C VAL A 38 3.48 9.69 -3.97
N TYR A 39 3.82 8.54 -3.42
CA TYR A 39 4.37 7.42 -4.19
C TYR A 39 3.36 6.29 -4.26
N LEU A 40 3.16 5.73 -5.45
CA LEU A 40 2.39 4.50 -5.64
C LEU A 40 3.35 3.35 -5.92
N VAL A 41 3.32 2.31 -5.10
CA VAL A 41 4.24 1.17 -5.17
C VAL A 41 3.44 -0.09 -5.46
N ALA A 42 3.63 -0.70 -6.62
CA ALA A 42 3.08 -2.01 -6.92
C ALA A 42 3.96 -3.08 -6.27
N SER A 43 3.45 -3.70 -5.20
CA SER A 43 4.15 -4.79 -4.53
C SER A 43 3.43 -6.09 -4.87
N SER A 44 3.98 -6.87 -5.79
CA SER A 44 3.57 -8.25 -6.04
C SER A 44 4.21 -9.20 -5.01
N PRO A 45 3.59 -10.35 -4.70
CA PRO A 45 4.05 -11.21 -3.61
C PRO A 45 5.40 -11.88 -3.87
N ASP A 46 5.87 -11.88 -5.13
CA ASP A 46 7.20 -12.35 -5.50
C ASP A 46 8.31 -11.39 -5.05
N GLU A 47 9.54 -11.89 -5.10
CA GLU A 47 10.75 -11.19 -4.65
C GLU A 47 10.89 -9.79 -5.26
N SER A 48 10.58 -9.61 -6.55
CA SER A 48 10.72 -8.31 -7.18
C SER A 48 9.73 -7.28 -6.65
N GLY A 49 8.50 -7.70 -6.35
CA GLY A 49 7.50 -6.83 -5.74
C GLY A 49 7.82 -6.47 -4.30
N GLN A 50 8.46 -7.39 -3.56
CA GLN A 50 8.95 -7.12 -2.21
C GLN A 50 10.15 -6.16 -2.25
N GLU A 51 11.10 -6.38 -3.16
CA GLU A 51 12.25 -5.49 -3.35
C GLU A 51 11.81 -4.07 -3.74
N ALA A 52 10.84 -3.94 -4.64
CA ALA A 52 10.27 -2.63 -4.99
C ALA A 52 9.68 -1.90 -3.78
N LEU A 53 9.00 -2.63 -2.88
CA LEU A 53 8.48 -2.07 -1.64
C LEU A 53 9.60 -1.63 -0.70
N HIS A 54 10.55 -2.52 -0.42
CA HIS A 54 11.65 -2.24 0.51
C HIS A 54 12.51 -1.08 0.01
N TRP A 55 12.89 -1.09 -1.27
CA TRP A 55 13.64 0.01 -1.89
C TRP A 55 12.88 1.33 -1.81
N SER A 56 11.56 1.31 -2.01
CA SER A 56 10.74 2.54 -1.91
C SER A 56 10.74 3.10 -0.49
N LEU A 57 10.67 2.24 0.52
CA LEU A 57 10.72 2.66 1.93
C LEU A 57 12.12 3.10 2.36
N GLU A 58 13.17 2.45 1.87
CA GLU A 58 14.55 2.73 2.25
C GLU A 58 15.11 3.97 1.55
N VAL A 59 14.98 4.01 0.22
CA VAL A 59 15.74 4.93 -0.63
C VAL A 59 14.89 6.10 -1.12
N LEU A 60 13.63 5.84 -1.48
CA LEU A 60 12.78 6.84 -2.15
C LEU A 60 12.05 7.75 -1.15
N ALA A 61 11.40 7.15 -0.16
CA ALA A 61 10.58 7.87 0.80
C ALA A 61 11.44 8.81 1.66
N GLN A 62 10.96 10.04 1.90
CA GLN A 62 11.56 10.97 2.85
C GLN A 62 10.51 11.52 3.82
N ASP A 63 10.97 12.31 4.78
CA ASP A 63 10.09 12.90 5.81
C ASP A 63 8.96 13.72 5.18
N GLY A 64 7.74 13.47 5.67
CA GLY A 64 6.53 14.15 5.21
C GLY A 64 5.90 13.57 3.93
N ASP A 65 6.43 12.48 3.38
CA ASP A 65 5.88 11.79 2.20
C ASP A 65 4.73 10.83 2.54
N GLU A 66 3.94 10.50 1.52
CA GLU A 66 2.88 9.49 1.56
C GLU A 66 3.22 8.33 0.61
N VAL A 67 3.22 7.11 1.13
CA VAL A 67 3.50 5.89 0.36
C VAL A 67 2.24 5.04 0.32
N ILE A 68 1.74 4.81 -0.89
CA ILE A 68 0.59 3.96 -1.17
C ILE A 68 1.12 2.67 -1.78
N VAL A 69 0.91 1.56 -1.12
CA VAL A 69 1.29 0.23 -1.59
C VAL A 69 0.06 -0.44 -2.16
N CYS A 70 0.13 -0.84 -3.43
CA CYS A 70 -0.88 -1.66 -4.08
C CYS A 70 -0.43 -3.12 -4.06
N ARG A 71 -1.22 -3.98 -3.40
CA ARG A 71 -1.01 -5.42 -3.34
C ARG A 71 -2.17 -6.12 -4.05
N GLY A 72 -1.87 -6.70 -5.22
CA GLY A 72 -2.81 -7.56 -5.94
C GLY A 72 -2.86 -8.94 -5.32
N ALA A 73 -4.06 -9.48 -5.12
CA ALA A 73 -4.26 -10.87 -4.74
C ALA A 73 -5.34 -11.52 -5.63
N ASP A 74 -5.37 -12.86 -5.62
CA ASP A 74 -6.27 -13.62 -6.49
C ASP A 74 -7.72 -13.52 -6.01
N GLU A 75 -8.64 -13.19 -6.91
CA GLU A 75 -10.08 -13.02 -6.66
C GLU A 75 -10.68 -14.22 -5.90
N GLU A 76 -10.28 -15.44 -6.29
CA GLU A 76 -10.77 -16.66 -5.62
C GLU A 76 -10.33 -16.77 -4.15
N SER A 77 -9.18 -16.20 -3.79
CA SER A 77 -8.70 -16.19 -2.41
C SER A 77 -9.58 -15.30 -1.53
N PHE A 78 -10.08 -14.20 -2.09
CA PHE A 78 -10.99 -13.31 -1.37
C PHE A 78 -12.38 -13.91 -1.20
N GLU A 79 -12.92 -14.59 -2.21
CA GLU A 79 -14.27 -15.19 -2.12
C GLU A 79 -14.36 -16.34 -1.11
N LYS A 80 -13.25 -17.05 -0.87
CA LYS A 80 -13.21 -18.24 -0.02
C LYS A 80 -12.88 -17.90 1.44
N ASP A 81 -12.01 -16.92 1.69
CA ASP A 81 -11.52 -16.61 3.03
C ASP A 81 -11.15 -15.12 3.20
N HIS A 82 -12.18 -14.31 3.46
CA HIS A 82 -12.04 -12.88 3.70
C HIS A 82 -11.18 -12.58 4.94
N ASP A 83 -11.28 -13.39 6.00
CA ASP A 83 -10.56 -13.13 7.24
C ASP A 83 -9.07 -13.42 7.10
N HIS A 84 -8.70 -14.50 6.39
CA HIS A 84 -7.31 -14.74 6.03
C HIS A 84 -6.71 -13.60 5.22
N THR A 85 -7.46 -13.08 4.26
CA THR A 85 -6.99 -11.97 3.42
C THR A 85 -6.80 -10.68 4.21
N ARG A 86 -7.71 -10.37 5.13
CA ARG A 86 -7.57 -9.24 6.05
C ARG A 86 -6.35 -9.39 6.96
N GLU A 87 -6.07 -10.60 7.42
CA GLU A 87 -4.91 -10.87 8.25
C GLU A 87 -3.60 -10.67 7.49
N GLN A 88 -3.48 -11.22 6.26
CA GLN A 88 -2.32 -10.98 5.39
C GLN A 88 -2.08 -9.48 5.13
N ALA A 89 -3.15 -8.71 4.91
CA ALA A 89 -3.05 -7.27 4.72
C ALA A 89 -2.55 -6.56 6.00
N ARG A 90 -2.99 -6.99 7.19
CA ARG A 90 -2.51 -6.45 8.47
C ARG A 90 -1.05 -6.81 8.72
N GLU A 91 -0.66 -8.05 8.47
CA GLU A 91 0.74 -8.50 8.58
C GLU A 91 1.66 -7.66 7.68
N LEU A 92 1.28 -7.46 6.41
CA LEU A 92 2.04 -6.61 5.49
C LEU A 92 2.09 -5.15 5.96
N MET A 93 0.99 -4.61 6.49
CA MET A 93 0.99 -3.26 7.05
C MET A 93 1.94 -3.15 8.26
N VAL A 94 2.02 -4.18 9.10
CA VAL A 94 2.98 -4.23 10.22
C VAL A 94 4.42 -4.31 9.68
N GLU A 95 4.68 -5.13 8.66
CA GLU A 95 5.99 -5.20 8.00
C GLU A 95 6.42 -3.84 7.45
N MET A 96 5.55 -3.14 6.73
CA MET A 96 5.81 -1.80 6.19
C MET A 96 6.21 -0.80 7.28
N GLN A 97 5.51 -0.82 8.42
CA GLN A 97 5.82 0.05 9.56
C GLN A 97 7.17 -0.31 10.19
N MET A 98 7.44 -1.61 10.38
CA MET A 98 8.71 -2.09 10.93
C MET A 98 9.88 -1.69 10.04
N LYS A 99 9.79 -1.96 8.73
CA LYS A 99 10.82 -1.59 7.75
C LYS A 99 11.04 -0.09 7.68
N SER A 100 9.95 0.69 7.62
CA SER A 100 10.05 2.14 7.64
C SER A 100 10.83 2.66 8.87
N ALA A 101 10.57 2.09 10.05
CA ALA A 101 11.23 2.49 11.30
C ALA A 101 12.66 1.96 11.43
N GLU A 102 12.94 0.80 10.84
CA GLU A 102 14.30 0.24 10.73
C GLU A 102 15.20 1.17 9.89
N TYR A 103 14.69 1.70 8.78
CA TYR A 103 15.45 2.58 7.90
C TYR A 103 15.64 3.99 8.46
N ASP A 104 14.57 4.60 8.98
CA ASP A 104 14.64 5.89 9.65
C ASP A 104 13.52 6.00 10.70
N PRO A 105 13.85 5.93 12.00
CA PRO A 105 12.85 5.95 13.08
C PRO A 105 12.23 7.34 13.31
N ASP A 106 12.88 8.41 12.85
CA ASP A 106 12.43 9.78 13.08
C ASP A 106 11.55 10.28 11.93
N ARG A 107 11.69 9.70 10.73
CA ARG A 107 10.90 10.01 9.54
C ARG A 107 9.40 9.82 9.75
N LYS A 108 8.62 10.85 9.42
CA LYS A 108 7.16 10.87 9.52
C LYS A 108 6.55 10.56 8.16
N LEU A 109 5.90 9.41 8.04
CA LEU A 109 5.24 8.96 6.80
C LEU A 109 3.74 8.76 6.99
N SER A 110 3.01 8.86 5.88
CA SER A 110 1.66 8.32 5.75
C SER A 110 1.74 7.04 4.91
N LEU A 111 1.40 5.90 5.50
CA LEU A 111 1.43 4.61 4.80
C LEU A 111 -0.01 4.16 4.53
N ILE A 112 -0.28 3.81 3.28
CA ILE A 112 -1.57 3.31 2.81
C ILE A 112 -1.31 1.97 2.11
N LEU A 113 -2.07 0.94 2.44
CA LEU A 113 -2.08 -0.33 1.75
C LEU A 113 -3.44 -0.51 1.06
N GLU A 114 -3.42 -0.58 -0.25
CA GLU A 114 -4.54 -0.97 -1.10
C GLU A 114 -4.39 -2.45 -1.43
N TYR A 115 -5.12 -3.31 -0.71
CA TYR A 115 -5.14 -4.75 -0.95
C TYR A 115 -6.34 -5.07 -1.86
N VAL A 116 -6.07 -5.47 -3.11
CA VAL A 116 -7.06 -5.49 -4.19
C VAL A 116 -7.15 -6.88 -4.83
N PRO A 117 -8.33 -7.52 -4.88
CA PRO A 117 -8.59 -8.66 -5.77
C PRO A 117 -8.45 -8.20 -7.22
N THR A 118 -7.45 -8.69 -7.95
CA THR A 118 -7.27 -8.32 -9.35
C THR A 118 -6.50 -9.35 -10.15
N LYS A 119 -7.03 -9.70 -11.33
CA LYS A 119 -6.31 -10.45 -12.37
C LYS A 119 -5.41 -9.54 -13.22
N ASN A 120 -5.68 -8.23 -13.25
CA ASN A 120 -4.94 -7.26 -14.06
C ASN A 120 -4.47 -6.09 -13.20
N ILE A 121 -3.24 -6.20 -12.71
CA ILE A 121 -2.61 -5.17 -11.89
C ILE A 121 -2.47 -3.84 -12.63
N GLY A 122 -2.28 -3.84 -13.96
CA GLY A 122 -2.13 -2.60 -14.74
C GLY A 122 -3.38 -1.72 -14.69
N ALA A 123 -4.56 -2.33 -14.89
CA ALA A 123 -5.84 -1.61 -14.78
C ALA A 123 -6.10 -1.10 -13.35
N THR A 124 -5.70 -1.87 -12.34
CA THR A 124 -5.76 -1.43 -10.94
C THR A 124 -4.85 -0.22 -10.71
N LEU A 125 -3.61 -0.25 -11.23
CA LEU A 125 -2.68 0.86 -11.12
C LEU A 125 -3.19 2.13 -11.81
N ASP A 126 -3.73 2.04 -13.03
CA ASP A 126 -4.32 3.20 -13.72
C ASP A 126 -5.40 3.89 -12.89
N ARG A 127 -6.23 3.09 -12.21
CA ARG A 127 -7.27 3.59 -11.31
C ARG A 127 -6.70 4.25 -10.06
N LEU A 128 -5.71 3.63 -9.43
CA LEU A 128 -5.04 4.19 -8.25
C LEU A 128 -4.26 5.46 -8.61
N ILE A 129 -3.68 5.54 -9.81
CA ILE A 129 -3.06 6.75 -10.34
C ILE A 129 -4.10 7.88 -10.47
N ALA A 130 -5.28 7.57 -11.01
CA ALA A 130 -6.36 8.57 -11.12
C ALA A 130 -6.87 9.04 -9.74
N LEU A 131 -6.95 8.12 -8.76
CA LEU A 131 -7.46 8.39 -7.41
C LEU A 131 -6.48 9.19 -6.56
N TYR A 132 -5.22 8.73 -6.48
CA TYR A 132 -4.23 9.28 -5.56
C TYR A 132 -3.32 10.33 -6.20
N ARG A 133 -3.25 10.38 -7.54
CA ARG A 133 -2.36 11.27 -8.31
C ARG A 133 -0.92 11.26 -7.78
N PRO A 134 -0.26 10.09 -7.79
CA PRO A 134 1.10 9.97 -7.28
C PRO A 134 2.08 10.78 -8.14
N ASP A 135 3.13 11.29 -7.51
CA ASP A 135 4.26 11.93 -8.16
C ASP A 135 5.15 10.91 -8.90
N SER A 136 5.16 9.66 -8.45
CA SER A 136 5.86 8.56 -9.11
C SER A 136 5.23 7.20 -8.81
N VAL A 137 5.36 6.29 -9.77
CA VAL A 137 4.92 4.89 -9.65
C VAL A 137 6.15 3.99 -9.65
N VAL A 138 6.27 3.13 -8.64
CA VAL A 138 7.34 2.14 -8.52
C VAL A 138 6.76 0.75 -8.76
N VAL A 139 7.42 -0.05 -9.59
CA VAL A 139 7.01 -1.42 -9.91
C VAL A 139 8.22 -2.34 -9.86
N GLY A 140 8.01 -3.59 -9.42
CA GLY A 140 9.01 -4.64 -9.56
C GLY A 140 9.29 -4.96 -11.02
N THR A 141 10.55 -5.29 -11.33
CA THR A 141 10.94 -5.84 -12.62
C THR A 141 10.81 -7.35 -12.58
N ARG A 142 10.02 -7.96 -13.46
CA ARG A 142 10.08 -9.42 -13.62
C ARG A 142 11.50 -9.85 -14.01
N GLY A 143 12.15 -10.62 -13.13
CA GLY A 143 13.30 -11.43 -13.49
C GLY A 143 12.90 -12.36 -14.64
N LYS A 144 13.79 -12.52 -15.61
CA LYS A 144 13.60 -13.41 -16.77
C LYS A 144 13.43 -14.87 -16.35
#